data_AF-A0A2N2NA14-F1
#
_entry.id   AF-A0A2N2NA14-F1
#
_cell.length_a   1.000
_cell.length_b   1.000
_cell.length_c   1.000
_cell.angle_alpha   90.00
_cell.angle_beta   90.00
_cell.angle_gamma   90.00
#
_symmetry.space_group_name_H-M   'P 1'
#
loop_
_entity.id
_entity.type
_entity.pdbx_description
1 polymer ?
#
loop_
_entity_poly.entity_id
_entity_poly.type
_entity_poly.pdbx_seq_one_letter_code
_entity_poly.pdbx_strand_id
1 'polypeptide(L)'
;MPDVTESRVVAVMREYREELISREASVLEEMAVRWLEIERRLDADIQALQLLMASKKTDDIALTQQMIWKEERYQKLKLELQAAIRAYNQDYLIGALSKAQSDFGWLGVQASVDAVKASFPVGNLPRIPVMNKGAIEALSGFLSNGAPLNSLLKNDYPDALKGLTDALINSVARGLGPKAAAAEMANGMGMGLDRAMLISRTEIGRAYRSGNIQQYRESGVVKGFMRLVKKESACMACLLLDGERFATEDELDDHPQGNCQAVPVVEGVGAPKWEKGADWFAGLSQDEQQAKLGPQLFERWQKEGFDLSSLVSKSHSVDWGDTPRFNAGGSN
;
A
#
# COMPACT_ATOMS: atom_id res chain seq x y z
N MET A 1 12.20 0.86 30.97
CA MET A 1 11.39 1.88 30.27
C MET A 1 10.32 2.36 31.23
N PRO A 2 9.96 3.65 31.24
CA PRO A 2 8.84 4.10 32.07
C PRO A 2 7.58 3.33 31.65
N ASP A 3 6.85 2.80 32.62
CA ASP A 3 5.57 2.12 32.44
C ASP A 3 4.55 3.16 31.96
N VAL A 4 4.53 3.42 30.64
CA VAL A 4 3.51 4.27 30.02
C VAL A 4 2.30 3.38 29.82
N THR A 5 1.37 3.43 30.78
CA THR A 5 0.06 2.81 30.59
C THR A 5 -0.58 3.37 29.32
N GLU A 6 -0.79 2.51 28.32
CA GLU A 6 -1.36 2.89 27.04
C GLU A 6 -2.78 3.44 27.21
N SER A 7 -3.10 4.54 26.53
CA SER A 7 -4.44 5.13 26.57
C SER A 7 -5.46 4.27 25.81
N ARG A 8 -6.68 4.12 26.34
CA ARG A 8 -7.74 3.30 25.71
C ARG A 8 -8.00 3.68 24.25
N VAL A 9 -7.96 4.97 23.92
CA VAL A 9 -8.10 5.45 22.53
C VAL A 9 -7.06 4.85 21.57
N VAL A 10 -5.82 4.62 22.04
CA VAL A 10 -4.77 4.00 21.22
C VAL A 10 -5.09 2.53 20.97
N ALA A 11 -5.55 1.81 21.99
CA ALA A 11 -5.99 0.42 21.84
C ALA A 11 -7.17 0.30 20.84
N VAL A 12 -8.16 1.19 20.90
CA VAL A 12 -9.26 1.24 19.93
C VAL A 12 -8.74 1.46 18.51
N MET A 13 -7.81 2.38 18.30
CA MET A 13 -7.25 2.59 16.96
C MET A 13 -6.50 1.34 16.45
N ARG A 14 -5.76 0.65 17.32
CA ARG A 14 -5.11 -0.63 16.98
C ARG A 14 -6.13 -1.71 16.59
N GLU A 15 -7.24 -1.84 17.32
CA GLU A 15 -8.35 -2.75 16.98
C GLU A 15 -8.88 -2.47 15.56
N TYR A 16 -9.15 -1.20 15.25
CA TYR A 16 -9.57 -0.78 13.91
C TYR A 16 -8.50 -0.98 12.84
N ARG A 17 -7.20 -0.96 13.19
CA ARG A 17 -6.13 -1.28 12.23
C ARG A 17 -6.20 -2.73 11.79
N GLU A 18 -6.35 -3.64 12.74
CA GLU A 18 -6.43 -5.07 12.42
C GLU A 18 -7.73 -5.39 11.66
N GLU A 19 -8.82 -4.69 11.95
CA GLU A 19 -10.05 -4.77 11.15
C GLU A 19 -9.85 -4.25 9.71
N LEU A 20 -9.18 -3.11 9.54
CA LEU A 20 -8.83 -2.56 8.22
C LEU A 20 -8.00 -3.58 7.41
N ILE A 21 -6.94 -4.12 8.00
CA ILE A 21 -6.05 -5.11 7.36
C ILE A 21 -6.83 -6.37 6.97
N SER A 22 -7.69 -6.87 7.87
CA SER A 22 -8.51 -8.06 7.61
C SER A 22 -9.48 -7.85 6.44
N ARG A 23 -10.21 -6.73 6.42
CA ARG A 23 -11.14 -6.40 5.34
C ARG A 23 -10.41 -6.13 4.02
N GLU A 24 -9.26 -5.47 4.07
CA GLU A 24 -8.40 -5.24 2.89
C GLU A 24 -7.99 -6.57 2.26
N ALA A 25 -7.59 -7.55 3.08
CA ALA A 25 -7.16 -8.87 2.58
C ALA A 25 -8.24 -9.56 1.74
N SER A 26 -9.52 -9.46 2.11
CA SER A 26 -10.63 -10.01 1.31
C SER A 26 -10.76 -9.34 -0.07
N VAL A 27 -10.52 -8.03 -0.17
CA VAL A 27 -10.53 -7.32 -1.47
C VAL A 27 -9.38 -7.81 -2.35
N LEU A 28 -8.18 -7.95 -1.77
CA LEU A 28 -7.00 -8.43 -2.50
C LEU A 28 -7.16 -9.89 -2.94
N GLU A 29 -7.76 -10.73 -2.11
CA GLU A 29 -8.06 -12.12 -2.47
C GLU A 29 -8.99 -12.20 -3.69
N GLU A 30 -10.07 -11.41 -3.73
CA GLU A 30 -10.96 -11.38 -4.90
C GLU A 30 -10.23 -10.88 -6.16
N MET A 31 -9.37 -9.86 -6.01
CA MET A 31 -8.53 -9.36 -7.10
C MET A 31 -7.63 -10.47 -7.67
N ALA A 32 -6.98 -11.25 -6.81
CA ALA A 32 -6.12 -12.37 -7.21
C ALA A 32 -6.92 -13.48 -7.90
N VAL A 33 -8.07 -13.87 -7.33
CA VAL A 33 -8.93 -14.93 -7.90
C VAL A 33 -9.36 -14.57 -9.33
N ARG A 34 -9.77 -13.34 -9.57
CA ARG A 34 -10.17 -12.87 -10.91
C ARG A 34 -8.98 -12.73 -11.85
N TRP A 35 -7.80 -12.38 -11.33
CA TRP A 35 -6.59 -12.36 -12.15
C TRP A 35 -6.21 -13.76 -12.63
N LEU A 36 -6.36 -14.79 -11.78
CA LEU A 36 -6.14 -16.19 -12.17
C LEU A 36 -7.01 -16.62 -13.36
N GLU A 37 -8.18 -16.01 -13.57
CA GLU A 37 -9.01 -16.26 -14.74
C GLU A 37 -8.36 -15.73 -16.02
N ILE A 38 -7.66 -14.58 -15.95
CA ILE A 38 -6.85 -14.05 -17.06
C ILE A 38 -5.70 -15.02 -17.36
N GLU A 39 -4.98 -15.48 -16.34
CA GLU A 39 -3.87 -16.41 -16.52
C GLU A 39 -4.33 -17.72 -17.17
N ARG A 40 -5.42 -18.32 -16.65
CA ARG A 40 -6.00 -19.53 -17.23
C ARG A 40 -6.46 -19.35 -18.67
N ARG A 41 -7.00 -18.17 -19.02
CA ARG A 41 -7.42 -17.88 -20.40
C ARG A 41 -6.25 -17.81 -21.37
N LEU A 42 -5.11 -17.30 -20.91
CA LEU A 42 -3.92 -17.08 -21.74
C LEU A 42 -2.92 -18.24 -21.71
N ASP A 43 -3.09 -19.20 -20.81
CA ASP A 43 -2.17 -20.33 -20.60
C ASP A 43 -1.86 -21.10 -21.89
N ALA A 44 -2.88 -21.42 -22.68
CA ALA A 44 -2.71 -22.13 -23.95
C ALA A 44 -1.90 -21.31 -24.98
N ASP A 45 -2.15 -20.00 -25.09
CA ASP A 45 -1.43 -19.11 -26.00
C ASP A 45 0.02 -18.88 -25.54
N ILE A 46 0.26 -18.80 -24.22
CA ILE A 46 1.60 -18.73 -23.59
C ILE A 46 2.39 -20.01 -23.91
N GLN A 47 1.81 -21.19 -23.67
CA GLN A 47 2.46 -22.46 -23.97
C GLN A 47 2.76 -22.61 -25.47
N ALA A 48 1.82 -22.22 -26.34
CA ALA A 48 2.02 -22.28 -27.78
C ALA A 48 3.12 -21.33 -28.27
N LEU A 49 3.19 -20.11 -27.73
CA LEU A 49 4.26 -19.17 -28.02
C LEU A 49 5.62 -19.70 -27.55
N GLN A 50 5.67 -20.22 -26.33
CA GLN A 50 6.88 -20.80 -25.76
C GLN A 50 7.39 -21.95 -26.65
N LEU A 51 6.52 -22.88 -27.07
CA LEU A 51 6.91 -24.02 -27.91
C LEU A 51 7.49 -23.56 -29.25
N LEU A 52 6.90 -22.52 -29.84
CA LEU A 52 7.42 -21.89 -31.05
C LEU A 52 8.79 -21.25 -30.83
N MET A 53 9.01 -20.59 -29.68
CA MET A 53 10.30 -19.95 -29.38
C MET A 53 11.38 -20.99 -29.10
N ALA A 54 11.05 -22.07 -28.40
CA ALA A 54 11.98 -23.17 -28.17
C ALA A 54 12.40 -23.85 -29.48
N SER A 55 11.48 -24.03 -30.45
CA SER A 55 11.84 -24.63 -31.76
C SER A 55 12.67 -23.71 -32.64
N LYS A 56 12.59 -22.39 -32.42
CA LYS A 56 13.39 -21.37 -33.13
C LYS A 56 14.77 -21.14 -32.52
N LYS A 57 15.01 -21.59 -31.28
CA LYS A 57 16.32 -21.56 -30.66
C LYS A 57 17.19 -22.66 -31.28
N THR A 58 18.26 -22.26 -31.95
CA THR A 58 19.35 -23.15 -32.38
C THR A 58 20.62 -22.78 -31.60
N ASP A 59 21.60 -23.68 -31.53
CA ASP A 59 22.85 -23.42 -30.80
C ASP A 59 23.58 -22.16 -31.28
N ASP A 60 23.42 -21.80 -32.56
CA ASP A 60 24.05 -20.63 -33.18
C ASP A 60 23.21 -19.33 -33.18
N ILE A 61 21.95 -19.37 -32.70
CA ILE A 61 21.04 -18.20 -32.75
C ILE A 61 20.40 -17.97 -31.39
N ALA A 62 20.85 -16.93 -30.70
CA ALA A 62 20.17 -16.41 -29.52
C ALA A 62 18.86 -15.72 -29.93
N LEU A 63 17.76 -16.05 -29.25
CA LEU A 63 16.51 -15.30 -29.40
C LEU A 63 16.70 -13.87 -28.91
N THR A 64 16.41 -12.91 -29.78
CA THR A 64 16.38 -11.49 -29.43
C THR A 64 14.95 -11.02 -29.19
N GLN A 65 14.80 -9.95 -28.41
CA GLN A 65 13.49 -9.31 -28.18
C GLN A 65 12.82 -8.88 -29.49
N GLN A 66 13.60 -8.39 -30.46
CA GLN A 66 13.09 -7.99 -31.77
C GLN A 66 12.57 -9.17 -32.59
N MET A 67 13.15 -10.36 -32.44
CA MET A 67 12.62 -11.56 -33.09
C MET A 67 11.26 -11.92 -32.50
N ILE A 68 11.14 -11.98 -31.17
CA ILE A 68 9.89 -12.28 -30.46
C ILE A 68 8.79 -11.29 -30.87
N TRP A 69 9.11 -10.00 -30.92
CA TRP A 69 8.14 -8.96 -31.30
C TRP A 69 7.64 -9.08 -32.73
N LYS A 70 8.36 -9.72 -33.65
CA LYS A 70 7.89 -9.93 -35.02
C LYS A 70 7.00 -11.17 -35.16
N GLU A 71 6.90 -11.99 -34.12
CA GLU A 71 6.12 -13.22 -34.15
C GLU A 71 4.63 -12.96 -34.09
N GLU A 72 3.87 -13.53 -35.04
CA GLU A 72 2.42 -13.39 -35.10
C GLU A 72 1.74 -13.90 -33.82
N ARG A 73 2.21 -15.03 -33.26
CA ARG A 73 1.69 -15.57 -31.99
C ARG A 73 1.93 -14.63 -30.82
N TYR A 74 3.08 -13.95 -30.77
CA TYR A 74 3.36 -12.96 -29.74
C TYR A 74 2.43 -11.75 -29.90
N GLN A 75 2.22 -11.26 -31.11
CA GLN A 75 1.30 -10.16 -31.38
C GLN A 75 -0.15 -10.51 -30.99
N LYS A 76 -0.60 -11.74 -31.29
CA LYS A 76 -1.91 -12.23 -30.86
C LYS A 76 -2.04 -12.26 -29.33
N LEU A 77 -1.08 -12.90 -28.65
CA LEU A 77 -1.05 -12.98 -27.18
C LEU A 77 -1.03 -11.58 -26.55
N LYS A 78 -0.24 -10.67 -27.10
CA LYS A 78 -0.16 -9.27 -26.66
C LYS A 78 -1.51 -8.56 -26.73
N LEU A 79 -2.28 -8.76 -27.81
CA LEU A 79 -3.61 -8.17 -27.97
C LEU A 79 -4.63 -8.81 -27.01
N GLU A 80 -4.58 -10.13 -26.85
CA GLU A 80 -5.47 -10.87 -25.94
C GLU A 80 -5.22 -10.49 -24.48
N LEU A 81 -3.95 -10.32 -24.09
CA LEU A 81 -3.55 -9.81 -22.78
C LEU A 81 -4.04 -8.38 -22.56
N GLN A 82 -3.88 -7.50 -23.56
CA GLN A 82 -4.35 -6.12 -23.47
C GLN A 82 -5.86 -6.04 -23.26
N ALA A 83 -6.62 -6.83 -24.02
CA ALA A 83 -8.06 -6.92 -23.88
C ALA A 83 -8.47 -7.51 -22.52
N ALA A 84 -7.76 -8.54 -22.04
CA ALA A 84 -8.00 -9.14 -20.72
C ALA A 84 -7.84 -8.13 -19.60
N ILE A 85 -6.69 -7.44 -19.54
CA ILE A 85 -6.39 -6.48 -18.48
C ILE A 85 -7.29 -5.25 -18.57
N ARG A 86 -7.61 -4.78 -19.79
CA ARG A 86 -8.58 -3.70 -19.96
C ARG A 86 -9.95 -4.09 -19.38
N ALA A 87 -10.48 -5.27 -19.71
CA ALA A 87 -11.76 -5.74 -19.19
C ALA A 87 -11.70 -5.92 -17.67
N TYR A 88 -10.63 -6.50 -17.13
CA TYR A 88 -10.42 -6.62 -15.69
C TYR A 88 -10.45 -5.26 -14.98
N ASN A 89 -9.75 -4.27 -15.52
CA ASN A 89 -9.70 -2.93 -14.94
C ASN A 89 -11.05 -2.21 -15.07
N GLN A 90 -11.65 -2.21 -16.26
CA GLN A 90 -12.87 -1.45 -16.56
C GLN A 90 -14.14 -2.07 -15.98
N ASP A 91 -14.32 -3.37 -16.16
CA ASP A 91 -15.58 -4.06 -15.85
C ASP A 91 -15.63 -4.52 -14.39
N TYR A 92 -14.47 -4.68 -13.75
CA TYR A 92 -14.36 -5.14 -12.37
C TYR A 92 -13.67 -4.13 -11.45
N LEU A 93 -12.36 -3.89 -11.64
CA LEU A 93 -11.52 -3.29 -10.59
C LEU A 93 -11.96 -1.86 -10.24
N ILE A 94 -12.32 -1.03 -11.22
CA ILE A 94 -12.79 0.34 -10.97
C ILE A 94 -14.04 0.32 -10.07
N GLY A 95 -15.04 -0.50 -10.38
CA GLY A 95 -16.26 -0.60 -9.59
C GLY A 95 -16.01 -1.16 -8.19
N ALA A 96 -15.18 -2.20 -8.09
CA ALA A 96 -14.78 -2.80 -6.82
C ALA A 96 -14.04 -1.80 -5.93
N LEU A 97 -13.10 -1.02 -6.49
CA LEU A 97 -12.32 -0.05 -5.75
C LEU A 97 -13.16 1.16 -5.33
N SER A 98 -14.05 1.67 -6.18
CA SER A 98 -14.98 2.75 -5.78
C SER A 98 -15.89 2.32 -4.62
N LYS A 99 -16.38 1.08 -4.65
CA LYS A 99 -17.14 0.52 -3.53
C LYS A 99 -16.27 0.40 -2.27
N ALA A 100 -15.06 -0.14 -2.39
CA ALA A 100 -14.12 -0.26 -1.28
C ALA A 100 -13.81 1.11 -0.66
N GLN A 101 -13.49 2.13 -1.45
CA GLN A 101 -13.23 3.49 -0.95
C GLN A 101 -14.39 4.03 -0.11
N SER A 102 -15.64 3.78 -0.52
CA SER A 102 -16.82 4.19 0.25
C SER A 102 -16.96 3.43 1.57
N ASP A 103 -16.78 2.10 1.53
CA ASP A 103 -16.90 1.25 2.72
C ASP A 103 -15.77 1.50 3.73
N PHE A 104 -14.53 1.67 3.26
CA PHE A 104 -13.37 1.95 4.11
C PHE A 104 -13.34 3.39 4.61
N GLY A 105 -13.81 4.36 3.81
CA GLY A 105 -14.06 5.72 4.30
C GLY A 105 -15.05 5.74 5.46
N TRP A 106 -16.13 4.96 5.35
CA TRP A 106 -17.08 4.78 6.44
C TRP A 106 -16.47 4.08 7.66
N LEU A 107 -15.63 3.05 7.46
CA LEU A 107 -14.88 2.43 8.55
C LEU A 107 -13.98 3.45 9.28
N GLY A 108 -13.38 4.39 8.55
CA GLY A 108 -12.62 5.50 9.10
C GLY A 108 -13.47 6.43 9.99
N VAL A 109 -14.69 6.75 9.55
CA VAL A 109 -15.67 7.52 10.34
C VAL A 109 -16.03 6.78 11.64
N GLN A 110 -16.31 5.48 11.57
CA GLN A 110 -16.63 4.66 12.74
C GLN A 110 -15.46 4.65 13.73
N ALA A 111 -14.25 4.42 13.23
CA ALA A 111 -13.02 4.48 14.03
C ALA A 111 -12.84 5.84 14.71
N SER A 112 -13.15 6.93 14.00
CA SER A 112 -13.07 8.29 14.53
C SER A 112 -14.02 8.49 15.71
N VAL A 113 -15.30 8.16 15.51
CA VAL A 113 -16.34 8.30 16.55
C VAL A 113 -15.98 7.50 17.80
N ASP A 114 -15.56 6.25 17.64
CA ASP A 114 -15.25 5.38 18.77
C ASP A 114 -13.95 5.78 19.46
N ALA A 115 -12.95 6.26 18.72
CA ALA A 115 -11.73 6.81 19.29
C ALA A 115 -11.99 8.08 20.12
N VAL A 116 -12.86 8.99 19.63
CA VAL A 116 -13.25 10.17 20.41
C VAL A 116 -13.98 9.75 21.67
N LYS A 117 -14.97 8.85 21.61
CA LYS A 117 -15.65 8.33 22.81
C LYS A 117 -14.66 7.70 23.81
N ALA A 118 -13.72 6.89 23.31
CA ALA A 118 -12.70 6.22 24.11
C ALA A 118 -11.66 7.17 24.73
N SER A 119 -11.63 8.43 24.29
CA SER A 119 -10.80 9.46 24.91
C SER A 119 -11.42 9.97 26.22
N PHE A 120 -12.76 10.01 26.31
CA PHE A 120 -13.45 10.52 27.50
C PHE A 120 -13.52 9.49 28.64
N PRO A 121 -13.48 9.95 29.91
CA PRO A 121 -13.87 9.11 31.04
C PRO A 121 -15.31 8.62 30.91
N VAL A 122 -15.57 7.43 31.45
CA VAL A 122 -16.91 6.82 31.48
C VAL A 122 -17.92 7.79 32.10
N GLY A 123 -19.01 8.07 31.38
CA GLY A 123 -20.12 8.91 31.87
C GLY A 123 -20.11 10.38 31.44
N ASN A 124 -19.06 10.86 30.75
CA ASN A 124 -19.02 12.24 30.22
C ASN A 124 -18.79 12.26 28.70
N LEU A 125 -19.69 11.62 27.94
CA LEU A 125 -19.59 11.53 26.49
C LEU A 125 -20.23 12.76 25.82
N PRO A 126 -19.49 13.52 24.99
CA PRO A 126 -20.10 14.58 24.22
C PRO A 126 -21.03 14.00 23.15
N ARG A 127 -22.00 14.80 22.72
CA ARG A 127 -22.74 14.52 21.48
C ARG A 127 -21.82 14.80 20.29
N ILE A 128 -21.38 13.75 19.62
CA ILE A 128 -20.54 13.85 18.43
C ILE A 128 -21.44 13.76 17.20
N PRO A 129 -21.50 14.80 16.34
CA PRO A 129 -22.17 14.68 15.06
C PRO A 129 -21.44 13.64 14.22
N VAL A 130 -22.19 12.71 13.63
CA VAL A 130 -21.63 11.67 12.75
C VAL A 130 -21.91 12.06 11.32
N MET A 131 -20.89 12.02 10.48
CA MET A 131 -21.02 12.18 9.04
C MET A 131 -22.11 11.26 8.49
N ASN A 132 -22.88 11.73 7.51
CA ASN A 132 -23.76 10.84 6.77
C ASN A 132 -22.99 10.09 5.69
N LYS A 133 -23.48 8.92 5.29
CA LYS A 133 -22.81 8.08 4.28
C LYS A 133 -22.70 8.77 2.92
N GLY A 134 -23.67 9.61 2.53
CA GLY A 134 -23.63 10.37 1.28
C GLY A 134 -22.48 11.39 1.22
N ALA A 135 -22.08 11.97 2.35
CA ALA A 135 -20.92 12.84 2.44
C ALA A 135 -19.62 12.06 2.20
N ILE A 136 -19.56 10.79 2.64
CA ILE A 136 -18.44 9.90 2.35
C ILE A 136 -18.41 9.49 0.88
N GLU A 137 -19.54 9.17 0.28
CA GLU A 137 -19.61 8.86 -1.16
C GLU A 137 -19.16 10.05 -2.02
N ALA A 138 -19.56 11.27 -1.63
CA ALA A 138 -19.06 12.49 -2.25
C ALA A 138 -17.55 12.63 -2.07
N LEU A 139 -17.03 12.40 -0.85
CA LEU A 139 -15.59 12.39 -0.58
C LEU A 139 -14.85 11.35 -1.43
N SER A 140 -15.32 10.11 -1.50
CA SER A 140 -14.71 9.04 -2.32
C SER A 140 -14.60 9.42 -3.79
N GLY A 141 -15.53 10.21 -4.33
CA GLY A 141 -15.41 10.78 -5.68
C GLY A 141 -14.30 11.82 -5.85
N PHE A 142 -13.87 12.49 -4.77
CA PHE A 142 -12.79 13.48 -4.75
C PHE A 142 -11.44 12.95 -4.25
N LEU A 143 -11.42 11.81 -3.55
CA LEU A 143 -10.23 11.30 -2.84
C LEU A 143 -9.11 10.79 -3.74
N SER A 144 -9.40 10.48 -5.00
CA SER A 144 -8.35 10.26 -6.00
C SER A 144 -7.88 11.61 -6.52
N ASN A 145 -6.97 12.30 -5.81
CA ASN A 145 -6.07 13.43 -6.22
C ASN A 145 -6.45 14.34 -7.44
N GLY A 146 -7.73 14.44 -7.80
CA GLY A 146 -8.22 14.82 -9.13
C GLY A 146 -8.15 13.75 -10.25
N ALA A 147 -7.32 12.70 -10.16
CA ALA A 147 -7.11 11.75 -11.26
C ALA A 147 -8.11 10.58 -11.22
N PRO A 148 -8.78 10.24 -12.33
CA PRO A 148 -9.69 9.09 -12.38
C PRO A 148 -8.95 7.78 -12.05
N LEU A 149 -9.58 6.84 -11.33
CA LEU A 149 -9.00 5.52 -11.01
C LEU A 149 -8.40 4.81 -12.24
N ASN A 150 -9.05 4.94 -13.39
CA ASN A 150 -8.56 4.40 -14.67
C ASN A 150 -7.15 4.90 -15.04
N SER A 151 -6.79 6.12 -14.65
CA SER A 151 -5.47 6.69 -14.92
C SER A 151 -4.36 6.09 -14.04
N LEU A 152 -4.69 5.66 -12.82
CA LEU A 152 -3.75 5.00 -11.91
C LEU A 152 -3.40 3.58 -12.42
N LEU A 153 -4.43 2.91 -12.96
CA LEU A 153 -4.39 1.52 -13.45
C LEU A 153 -3.88 1.37 -14.89
N LYS A 154 -3.57 2.47 -15.59
CA LYS A 154 -3.18 2.44 -17.02
C LYS A 154 -1.90 1.64 -17.30
N ASN A 155 -1.02 1.52 -16.30
CA ASN A 155 0.28 0.87 -16.42
C ASN A 155 0.26 -0.63 -16.07
N ASP A 156 -0.87 -1.17 -15.62
CA ASP A 156 -0.97 -2.60 -15.27
C ASP A 156 -0.71 -3.50 -16.49
N TYR A 157 -1.18 -3.10 -17.67
CA TYR A 157 -0.91 -3.82 -18.92
C TYR A 157 0.55 -3.74 -19.38
N PRO A 158 1.17 -2.54 -19.50
CA PRO A 158 2.59 -2.44 -19.81
C PRO A 158 3.49 -3.27 -18.89
N ASP A 159 3.22 -3.28 -17.58
CA ASP A 159 4.01 -4.02 -16.60
C ASP A 159 3.83 -5.53 -16.75
N ALA A 160 2.58 -6.01 -16.90
CA ALA A 160 2.29 -7.41 -17.19
C ALA A 160 2.94 -7.91 -18.48
N LEU A 161 2.86 -7.13 -19.57
CA LEU A 161 3.47 -7.47 -20.85
C LEU A 161 5.00 -7.52 -20.75
N LYS A 162 5.60 -6.57 -20.03
CA LYS A 162 7.04 -6.53 -19.79
C LYS A 162 7.49 -7.77 -19.03
N GLY A 163 6.85 -8.09 -17.90
CA GLY A 163 7.19 -9.25 -17.09
C GLY A 163 7.05 -10.56 -17.85
N LEU A 164 5.96 -10.73 -18.62
CA LEU A 164 5.77 -11.89 -19.50
C LEU A 164 6.87 -12.01 -20.56
N THR A 165 7.23 -10.90 -21.20
CA THR A 165 8.24 -10.87 -22.27
C THR A 165 9.65 -11.15 -21.74
N ASP A 166 10.02 -10.54 -20.61
CA ASP A 166 11.32 -10.75 -19.98
C ASP A 166 11.46 -12.19 -19.47
N ALA A 167 10.41 -12.74 -18.89
CA ALA A 167 10.38 -14.13 -18.45
C ALA A 167 10.54 -15.12 -19.63
N LEU A 168 9.93 -14.85 -20.78
CA LEU A 168 10.13 -15.65 -22.00
C LEU A 168 11.59 -15.61 -22.44
N ILE A 169 12.18 -14.42 -22.56
CA ILE A 169 13.58 -14.23 -22.98
C ILE A 169 14.52 -14.99 -22.04
N ASN A 170 14.38 -14.78 -20.74
CA ASN A 170 15.23 -15.39 -19.72
C ASN A 170 15.07 -16.92 -19.67
N SER A 171 13.85 -17.43 -19.83
CA SER A 171 13.59 -18.86 -19.79
C SER A 171 14.18 -19.59 -21.00
N VAL A 172 14.08 -19.00 -22.19
CA VAL A 172 14.69 -19.60 -23.38
C VAL A 172 16.22 -19.49 -23.33
N ALA A 173 16.77 -18.37 -22.85
CA ALA A 173 18.21 -18.21 -22.65
C ALA A 173 18.78 -19.28 -21.70
N ARG A 174 18.11 -19.51 -20.56
CA ARG A 174 18.45 -20.54 -19.56
C ARG A 174 18.21 -21.98 -20.05
N GLY A 175 17.58 -22.16 -21.21
CA GLY A 175 17.24 -23.50 -21.73
C GLY A 175 16.17 -24.22 -20.90
N LEU A 176 15.29 -23.47 -20.23
CA LEU A 176 14.19 -24.07 -19.46
C LEU A 176 13.26 -24.85 -20.38
N GLY A 177 12.81 -26.00 -19.88
CA GLY A 177 11.82 -26.82 -20.58
C GLY A 177 10.48 -26.08 -20.76
N PRO A 178 9.68 -26.46 -21.77
CA PRO A 178 8.45 -25.76 -22.13
C PRO A 178 7.51 -25.36 -21.00
N LYS A 179 7.18 -26.34 -20.17
CA LYS A 179 6.27 -26.15 -19.04
C LYS A 179 6.83 -25.19 -17.99
N ALA A 180 8.13 -25.27 -17.71
CA ALA A 180 8.78 -24.39 -16.74
C ALA A 180 8.85 -22.94 -17.27
N ALA A 181 9.18 -22.77 -18.55
CA ALA A 181 9.20 -21.44 -19.18
C ALA A 181 7.80 -20.79 -19.22
N ALA A 182 6.75 -21.55 -19.53
CA ALA A 182 5.37 -21.04 -19.50
C ALA A 182 4.94 -20.61 -18.08
N ALA A 183 5.33 -21.37 -17.04
CA ALA A 183 5.07 -20.99 -15.65
C ALA A 183 5.79 -19.68 -15.26
N GLU A 184 7.06 -19.51 -15.66
CA GLU A 184 7.80 -18.26 -15.45
C GLU A 184 7.15 -17.07 -16.17
N MET A 185 6.62 -17.28 -17.38
CA MET A 185 5.89 -16.26 -18.14
C MET A 185 4.59 -15.85 -17.45
N ALA A 186 3.82 -16.80 -16.93
CA ALA A 186 2.62 -16.53 -16.13
C ALA A 186 2.98 -15.73 -14.86
N ASN A 187 4.00 -16.16 -14.13
CA ASN A 187 4.51 -15.44 -12.95
C ASN A 187 4.95 -14.00 -13.30
N GLY A 188 5.66 -13.83 -14.42
CA GLY A 188 6.07 -12.51 -14.90
C GLY A 188 4.89 -11.60 -15.23
N MET A 189 3.81 -12.15 -15.77
CA MET A 189 2.56 -11.41 -16.01
C MET A 189 1.95 -10.87 -14.71
N GLY A 190 2.16 -11.57 -13.59
CA GLY A 190 1.74 -11.17 -12.24
C GLY A 190 2.20 -9.78 -11.80
N MET A 191 3.22 -9.20 -12.45
CA MET A 191 3.63 -7.80 -12.22
C MET A 191 2.48 -6.80 -12.39
N GLY A 192 1.54 -7.05 -13.31
CA GLY A 192 0.35 -6.20 -13.47
C GLY A 192 -0.61 -6.29 -12.27
N LEU A 193 -0.78 -7.49 -11.70
CA LEU A 193 -1.57 -7.70 -10.49
C LEU A 193 -0.92 -7.04 -9.28
N ASP A 194 0.39 -7.20 -9.10
CA ASP A 194 1.13 -6.61 -7.99
C ASP A 194 0.95 -5.09 -7.95
N ARG A 195 1.02 -4.44 -9.12
CA ARG A 195 0.76 -3.00 -9.26
C ARG A 195 -0.69 -2.66 -8.94
N ALA A 196 -1.66 -3.39 -9.49
CA ALA A 196 -3.07 -3.16 -9.24
C ALA A 196 -3.39 -3.28 -7.73
N MET A 197 -2.87 -4.31 -7.06
CA MET A 197 -2.99 -4.50 -5.61
C MET A 197 -2.34 -3.36 -4.83
N LEU A 198 -1.13 -2.93 -5.21
CA LEU A 198 -0.45 -1.79 -4.58
C LEU A 198 -1.31 -0.52 -4.62
N ILE A 199 -1.91 -0.22 -5.77
CA ILE A 199 -2.81 0.93 -5.94
C ILE A 199 -4.05 0.76 -5.08
N SER A 200 -4.72 -0.39 -5.15
CA SER A 200 -5.93 -0.68 -4.38
C SER A 200 -5.71 -0.52 -2.88
N ARG A 201 -4.64 -1.09 -2.32
CA ARG A 201 -4.29 -0.95 -0.89
C ARG A 201 -4.05 0.51 -0.50
N THR A 202 -3.33 1.24 -1.37
CA THR A 202 -3.01 2.65 -1.11
C THR A 202 -4.28 3.51 -1.08
N GLU A 203 -5.19 3.30 -2.04
CA GLU A 203 -6.45 4.04 -2.14
C GLU A 203 -7.45 3.64 -1.05
N ILE A 204 -7.50 2.37 -0.65
CA ILE A 204 -8.27 1.88 0.51
C ILE A 204 -7.79 2.55 1.79
N GLY A 205 -6.48 2.51 2.05
CA GLY A 205 -5.89 3.15 3.24
C GLY A 205 -6.08 4.66 3.25
N ARG A 206 -5.95 5.32 2.10
CA ARG A 206 -6.24 6.75 1.92
C ARG A 206 -7.70 7.04 2.29
N ALA A 207 -8.65 6.29 1.73
CA ALA A 207 -10.07 6.48 2.00
C ALA A 207 -10.40 6.34 3.49
N TYR A 208 -9.87 5.31 4.15
CA TYR A 208 -10.00 5.13 5.59
C TYR A 208 -9.47 6.34 6.38
N ARG A 209 -8.24 6.79 6.10
CA ARG A 209 -7.65 7.94 6.80
C ARG A 209 -8.45 9.23 6.57
N SER A 210 -8.87 9.48 5.34
CA SER A 210 -9.63 10.69 5.02
C SER A 210 -11.02 10.70 5.66
N GLY A 211 -11.73 9.56 5.70
CA GLY A 211 -12.99 9.46 6.44
C GLY A 211 -12.80 9.68 7.94
N ASN A 212 -11.70 9.17 8.50
CA ASN A 212 -11.33 9.35 9.90
C ASN A 212 -11.02 10.82 10.26
N ILE A 213 -10.20 11.49 9.44
CA ILE A 213 -9.80 12.89 9.64
C ILE A 213 -10.98 13.83 9.39
N GLN A 214 -11.77 13.59 8.35
CA GLN A 214 -12.97 14.41 8.09
C GLN A 214 -13.96 14.33 9.26
N GLN A 215 -14.17 13.14 9.83
CA GLN A 215 -15.00 13.01 11.02
C GLN A 215 -14.39 13.72 12.24
N TYR A 216 -13.06 13.79 12.39
CA TYR A 216 -12.45 14.64 13.42
C TYR A 216 -12.76 16.12 13.22
N ARG A 217 -12.66 16.63 11.98
CA ARG A 217 -13.01 18.03 11.65
C ARG A 217 -14.47 18.35 11.99
N GLU A 218 -15.38 17.43 11.68
CA GLU A 218 -16.81 17.62 11.94
C GLU A 218 -17.19 17.45 13.42
N SER A 219 -16.38 16.72 14.20
CA SER A 219 -16.70 16.40 15.59
C SER A 219 -16.87 17.62 16.50
N GLY A 220 -16.20 18.73 16.18
CA GLY A 220 -16.15 19.95 17.00
C GLY A 220 -15.37 19.82 18.32
N VAL A 221 -14.93 18.62 18.71
CA VAL A 221 -14.24 18.35 19.99
C VAL A 221 -12.78 17.95 19.81
N VAL A 222 -12.37 17.53 18.61
CA VAL A 222 -10.98 17.20 18.28
C VAL A 222 -10.24 18.48 17.87
N LYS A 223 -9.01 18.68 18.40
CA LYS A 223 -8.14 19.84 18.08
C LYS A 223 -6.94 19.50 17.22
N GLY A 224 -6.74 18.22 16.99
CA GLY A 224 -5.68 17.70 16.15
C GLY A 224 -5.62 16.20 16.30
N PHE A 225 -4.62 15.59 15.70
CA PHE A 225 -4.39 14.16 15.82
C PHE A 225 -2.90 13.85 15.88
N MET A 226 -2.57 12.61 16.20
CA MET A 226 -1.22 12.11 16.25
C MET A 226 -1.07 10.89 15.35
N ARG A 227 0.05 10.78 14.64
CA ARG A 227 0.39 9.58 13.86
C ARG A 227 0.58 8.40 14.81
N LEU A 228 -0.09 7.29 14.52
CA LEU A 228 0.09 6.01 15.19
C LEU A 228 0.58 4.96 14.19
N VAL A 229 1.70 4.33 14.52
CA VAL A 229 2.40 3.40 13.63
C VAL A 229 2.31 1.95 14.13
N LYS A 230 2.20 1.00 13.19
CA LYS A 230 2.36 -0.45 13.45
C LYS A 230 3.86 -0.77 13.48
N LYS A 231 4.44 -0.75 14.68
CA LYS A 231 5.90 -0.73 14.91
C LYS A 231 6.63 -1.93 14.30
N GLU A 232 6.03 -3.11 14.40
CA GLU A 232 6.62 -4.39 14.00
C GLU A 232 6.97 -4.38 12.50
N SER A 233 6.04 -3.89 11.67
CA SER A 233 6.19 -3.84 10.21
C SER A 233 6.65 -2.47 9.68
N ALA A 234 6.80 -1.46 10.54
CA ALA A 234 7.16 -0.12 10.11
C ALA A 234 8.62 0.00 9.65
N CYS A 235 8.83 0.82 8.62
CA CYS A 235 10.15 1.32 8.24
C CYS A 235 10.65 2.34 9.26
N MET A 236 11.95 2.66 9.20
CA MET A 236 12.57 3.56 10.17
C MET A 236 11.98 4.98 10.16
N ALA A 237 11.59 5.52 8.99
CA ALA A 237 10.93 6.83 8.91
C ALA A 237 9.63 6.86 9.73
N CYS A 238 8.76 5.86 9.54
CA CYS A 238 7.51 5.78 10.28
C CYS A 238 7.74 5.59 11.78
N LEU A 239 8.70 4.76 12.20
CA LEU A 239 9.04 4.59 13.62
C LEU A 239 9.44 5.92 14.27
N LEU A 240 10.25 6.72 13.58
CA LEU A 240 10.71 8.01 14.09
C LEU A 240 9.62 9.10 14.06
N LEU A 241 8.61 8.96 13.18
CA LEU A 241 7.44 9.85 13.12
C LEU A 241 6.28 9.40 14.02
N ASP A 242 6.37 8.26 14.71
CA ASP A 242 5.28 7.79 15.58
C ASP A 242 5.04 8.76 16.74
N GLY A 243 3.85 9.35 16.78
CA GLY A 243 3.50 10.44 17.69
C GLY A 243 3.65 11.86 17.12
N GLU A 244 4.05 12.03 15.85
CA GLU A 244 3.98 13.29 15.12
C GLU A 244 2.57 13.90 15.25
N ARG A 245 2.50 15.20 15.57
CA ARG A 245 1.24 15.93 15.81
C ARG A 245 0.82 16.68 14.55
N PHE A 246 -0.48 16.67 14.31
CA PHE A 246 -1.14 17.33 13.19
C PHE A 246 -2.28 18.19 13.71
N ALA A 247 -2.55 19.30 13.03
CA ALA A 247 -3.76 20.07 13.19
C ALA A 247 -4.95 19.35 12.53
N THR A 248 -6.18 19.75 12.86
CA THR A 248 -7.39 19.12 12.28
C THR A 248 -7.53 19.35 10.79
N GLU A 249 -6.99 20.44 10.28
CA GLU A 249 -6.97 20.84 8.87
C GLU A 249 -5.96 20.06 8.04
N ASP A 250 -4.98 19.42 8.68
CA ASP A 250 -3.97 18.62 7.99
C ASP A 250 -4.55 17.29 7.51
N GLU A 251 -3.86 16.67 6.56
CA GLU A 251 -4.06 15.27 6.17
C GLU A 251 -2.93 14.41 6.75
N LEU A 252 -3.22 13.13 7.00
CA LEU A 252 -2.18 12.19 7.42
C LEU A 252 -1.42 11.66 6.19
N ASP A 253 -0.27 12.27 5.93
CA ASP A 253 0.70 11.80 4.93
C ASP A 253 1.15 10.37 5.24
N ASP A 254 1.16 9.49 4.24
CA ASP A 254 1.60 8.11 4.40
C ASP A 254 2.27 7.58 3.13
N HIS A 255 3.07 6.54 3.28
CA HIS A 255 3.66 5.87 2.13
C HIS A 255 2.64 4.96 1.43
N PRO A 256 2.86 4.59 0.15
CA PRO A 256 2.06 3.56 -0.50
C PRO A 256 2.03 2.26 0.31
N GLN A 257 0.85 1.65 0.50
CA GLN A 257 0.58 0.54 1.44
C GLN A 257 0.87 0.84 2.93
N GLY A 258 0.89 2.11 3.33
CA GLY A 258 1.10 2.53 4.72
C GLY A 258 -0.07 2.17 5.63
N ASN A 259 0.28 1.72 6.84
CA ASN A 259 -0.64 1.31 7.90
C ASN A 259 -0.75 2.35 9.03
N CYS A 260 -0.33 3.60 8.78
CA CYS A 260 -0.41 4.66 9.77
C CYS A 260 -1.87 5.05 10.01
N GLN A 261 -2.19 5.41 11.25
CA GLN A 261 -3.52 5.87 11.65
C GLN A 261 -3.42 7.19 12.39
N ALA A 262 -4.53 7.93 12.46
CA ALA A 262 -4.66 9.16 13.22
C ALA A 262 -5.33 8.87 14.57
N VAL A 263 -4.64 9.16 15.67
CA VAL A 263 -5.21 9.09 17.03
C VAL A 263 -5.65 10.50 17.43
N PRO A 264 -6.90 10.72 17.84
CA PRO A 264 -7.40 12.07 18.08
C PRO A 264 -6.80 12.68 19.34
N VAL A 265 -6.56 13.99 19.29
CA VAL A 265 -6.28 14.83 20.46
C VAL A 265 -7.54 15.64 20.74
N VAL A 266 -8.23 15.28 21.82
CA VAL A 266 -9.55 15.84 22.16
C VAL A 266 -9.41 16.98 23.16
N GLU A 267 -10.16 18.07 22.95
CA GLU A 267 -10.20 19.23 23.83
C GLU A 267 -10.69 18.87 25.24
N GLY A 268 -10.03 19.41 26.26
CA GLY A 268 -10.39 19.18 27.66
C GLY A 268 -10.07 17.78 28.18
N VAL A 269 -9.43 16.93 27.37
CA VAL A 269 -9.00 15.58 27.74
C VAL A 269 -7.47 15.49 27.67
N GLY A 270 -6.85 14.67 28.53
CA GLY A 270 -5.41 14.45 28.49
C GLY A 270 -4.95 13.87 27.15
N ALA A 271 -3.78 14.30 26.66
CA ALA A 271 -3.24 13.81 25.39
C ALA A 271 -3.03 12.28 25.43
N PRO A 272 -3.33 11.56 24.34
CA PRO A 272 -3.15 10.11 24.30
C PRO A 272 -1.69 9.71 24.50
N LYS A 273 -1.46 8.66 25.29
CA LYS A 273 -0.15 8.14 25.67
C LYS A 273 0.03 6.70 25.20
N TRP A 274 1.20 6.42 24.64
CA TRP A 274 1.71 5.10 24.28
C TRP A 274 3.22 5.21 24.08
N GLU A 275 3.93 4.08 24.15
CA GLU A 275 5.35 4.02 23.78
C GLU A 275 5.53 4.43 22.31
N LYS A 276 6.36 5.44 22.04
CA LYS A 276 6.59 5.94 20.66
C LYS A 276 7.57 5.03 19.93
N GLY A 277 7.57 5.11 18.61
CA GLY A 277 8.41 4.24 17.76
C GLY A 277 9.91 4.44 17.99
N ALA A 278 10.37 5.65 18.30
CA ALA A 278 11.77 5.91 18.67
C ALA A 278 12.15 5.21 19.99
N ASP A 279 11.29 5.29 21.02
CA ASP A 279 11.50 4.63 22.31
C ASP A 279 11.47 3.10 22.17
N TRP A 280 10.50 2.59 21.40
CA TRP A 280 10.39 1.17 21.08
C TRP A 280 11.65 0.66 20.37
N PHE A 281 12.14 1.40 19.36
CA PHE A 281 13.37 1.05 18.64
C PHE A 281 14.59 1.03 19.56
N ALA A 282 14.73 2.04 20.45
CA ALA A 282 15.80 2.10 21.42
C ALA A 282 15.77 0.91 22.41
N GLY A 283 14.59 0.31 22.60
CA GLY A 283 14.36 -0.86 23.42
C GLY A 283 14.68 -2.22 22.80
N LEU A 284 14.87 -2.28 21.48
CA LEU A 284 15.18 -3.51 20.77
C LEU A 284 16.59 -4.03 21.11
N SER A 285 16.84 -5.32 20.85
CA SER A 285 18.19 -5.87 20.90
C SER A 285 19.10 -5.21 19.84
N GLN A 286 20.42 -5.27 20.05
CA GLN A 286 21.37 -4.71 19.08
C GLN A 286 21.23 -5.36 17.69
N ASP A 287 20.97 -6.67 17.63
CA ASP A 287 20.76 -7.39 16.37
C ASP A 287 19.52 -6.87 15.64
N GLU A 288 18.42 -6.61 16.35
CA GLU A 288 17.20 -6.05 15.78
C GLU A 288 17.38 -4.59 15.33
N GLN A 289 18.10 -3.78 16.12
CA GLN A 289 18.44 -2.39 15.76
C GLN A 289 19.32 -2.37 14.50
N GLN A 290 20.31 -3.25 14.43
CA GLN A 290 21.18 -3.40 13.26
C GLN A 290 20.41 -3.89 12.03
N ALA A 291 19.46 -4.82 12.19
CA ALA A 291 18.61 -5.27 11.11
C ALA A 291 17.71 -4.15 10.56
N LYS A 292 17.21 -3.26 11.41
CA LYS A 292 16.37 -2.11 11.02
C LYS A 292 17.17 -0.98 10.35
N LEU A 293 18.37 -0.65 10.86
CA LEU A 293 19.20 0.44 10.31
C LEU A 293 20.09 0.00 9.14
N GLY A 294 20.40 -1.29 9.06
CA GLY A 294 21.50 -1.82 8.26
C GLY A 294 22.85 -1.67 8.97
N PRO A 295 23.83 -2.52 8.64
CA PRO A 295 25.07 -2.64 9.42
C PRO A 295 25.90 -1.34 9.46
N GLN A 296 26.05 -0.66 8.33
CA GLN A 296 26.89 0.54 8.22
C GLN A 296 26.30 1.73 8.98
N LEU A 297 24.99 1.95 8.86
CA LEU A 297 24.33 3.06 9.56
C LEU A 297 24.27 2.81 11.07
N PHE A 298 24.03 1.55 11.48
CA PHE A 298 24.04 1.16 12.88
C PHE A 298 25.41 1.42 13.53
N GLU A 299 26.50 1.00 12.90
CA GLU A 299 27.86 1.26 13.40
C GLU A 299 28.14 2.77 13.54
N ARG A 300 27.78 3.55 12.52
CA ARG A 300 27.93 5.01 12.56
C ARG A 300 27.11 5.63 13.70
N TRP A 301 25.85 5.22 13.84
CA TRP A 301 24.95 5.71 14.89
C TRP A 301 25.47 5.38 16.29
N GLN A 302 25.95 4.15 16.52
CA GLN A 302 26.56 3.75 17.80
C GLN A 302 27.82 4.56 18.13
N LYS A 303 28.62 4.90 17.12
CA LYS A 303 29.86 5.66 17.30
C LYS A 303 29.62 7.17 17.51
N GLU A 304 28.71 7.75 16.74
CA GLU A 304 28.54 9.21 16.65
C GLU A 304 27.36 9.74 17.49
N GLY A 305 26.37 8.90 17.81
CA GLY A 305 25.25 9.25 18.69
C GLY A 305 24.32 10.33 18.14
N PHE A 306 24.25 10.52 16.82
CA PHE A 306 23.36 11.51 16.21
C PHE A 306 21.88 11.12 16.34
N ASP A 307 20.99 12.11 16.32
CA ASP A 307 19.55 11.88 16.35
C ASP A 307 19.08 11.29 15.01
N LEU A 308 18.55 10.06 15.03
CA LEU A 308 18.03 9.36 13.85
C LEU A 308 16.88 10.13 13.19
N SER A 309 16.12 10.95 13.93
CA SER A 309 15.04 11.76 13.38
C SER A 309 15.53 12.76 12.32
N SER A 310 16.79 13.19 12.41
CA SER A 310 17.43 14.07 11.42
C SER A 310 17.57 13.45 10.03
N LEU A 311 17.44 12.12 9.92
CA LEU A 311 17.47 11.39 8.65
C LEU A 311 16.09 11.24 8.01
N VAL A 312 15.02 11.70 8.67
CA VAL A 312 13.67 11.65 8.13
C VAL A 312 13.43 12.85 7.22
N SER A 313 12.92 12.61 6.02
CA SER A 313 12.42 13.65 5.13
C SER A 313 11.06 13.26 4.54
N LYS A 314 10.43 14.18 3.81
CA LYS A 314 9.25 13.88 2.99
C LYS A 314 9.64 14.01 1.51
N SER A 315 9.12 13.11 0.68
CA SER A 315 9.16 13.20 -0.78
C SER A 315 7.75 13.45 -1.29
N HIS A 316 7.59 14.44 -2.16
CA HIS A 316 6.28 14.78 -2.73
C HIS A 316 6.04 14.05 -4.05
N SER A 317 4.83 13.55 -4.24
CA SER A 317 4.30 13.04 -5.50
C SER A 317 3.00 13.78 -5.81
N VAL A 318 2.84 14.25 -7.05
CA VAL A 318 1.56 14.84 -7.51
C VAL A 318 0.42 13.83 -7.35
N ASP A 319 0.70 12.54 -7.59
CA ASP A 319 -0.33 11.52 -7.53
C ASP A 319 -0.58 11.04 -6.09
N TRP A 320 0.46 10.99 -5.25
CA TRP A 320 0.39 10.27 -3.97
C TRP A 320 0.42 11.18 -2.74
N GLY A 321 0.76 12.45 -2.91
CA GLY A 321 1.01 13.39 -1.83
C GLY A 321 2.40 13.22 -1.23
N ASP A 322 2.58 13.70 -0.01
CA ASP A 322 3.84 13.59 0.71
C ASP A 322 4.01 12.17 1.28
N THR A 323 5.22 11.64 1.14
CA THR A 323 5.59 10.31 1.64
C THR A 323 6.82 10.42 2.53
N PRO A 324 6.76 9.91 3.78
CA PRO A 324 7.93 9.81 4.64
C PRO A 324 9.07 8.99 4.00
N ARG A 325 10.30 9.47 4.14
CA ARG A 325 11.53 8.83 3.66
C ARG A 325 12.57 8.79 4.77
N PHE A 326 13.39 7.74 4.76
CA PHE A 326 14.53 7.60 5.65
C PHE A 326 15.82 7.65 4.82
N ASN A 327 16.60 8.71 4.99
CA ASN A 327 17.80 8.96 4.20
C ASN A 327 19.01 8.37 4.92
N ALA A 328 19.22 7.06 4.76
CA ALA A 328 20.32 6.34 5.40
C ALA A 328 21.73 6.72 4.87
N GLY A 329 21.83 7.57 3.84
CA GLY A 329 23.09 8.00 3.25
C GLY A 329 23.71 7.01 2.25
N GLY A 330 22.92 6.06 1.73
CA GLY A 330 23.26 5.30 0.52
C GLY A 330 22.82 6.08 -0.71
N SER A 331 23.74 6.35 -1.63
CA SER A 331 23.46 6.96 -2.94
C SER A 331 22.29 6.27 -3.65
N ASN A 332 21.44 7.09 -4.28
CA ASN A 332 20.43 6.68 -5.26
C ASN A 332 20.96 5.66 -6.28
#